data_AF-A0A3D2FWZ5-F1
#
_entry.id   AF-A0A3D2FWZ5-F1
#
_cell.length_a   1.000
_cell.length_b   1.000
_cell.length_c   1.000
_cell.angle_alpha   90.00
_cell.angle_beta   90.00
_cell.angle_gamma   90.00
#
_symmetry.space_group_name_H-M   'P 1'
#
loop_
_entity.id
_entity.type
_entity.pdbx_description
1 polymer ?
#
loop_
_entity_poly.entity_id
_entity_poly.type
_entity_poly.pdbx_seq_one_letter_code
_entity_poly.pdbx_strand_id
1 'polypeptide(L)' 'PFHKALLAGEMPFTMGGGVGQSRLCMLLIGCAHIGEVQSGIWDEETVNLCKGRGVHLL' A
#
# COMPACT_ATOMS: atom_id res chain seq x y z
N PRO A 1 -12.20 20.60 -11.67
CA PRO A 1 -13.32 19.78 -12.21
C PRO A 1 -14.18 19.15 -11.11
N PHE A 2 -13.61 18.27 -10.27
CA PHE A 2 -14.31 17.59 -9.17
C PHE A 2 -15.06 18.54 -8.22
N HIS A 3 -14.36 19.51 -7.62
CA HIS A 3 -14.96 20.43 -6.65
C HIS A 3 -16.13 21.27 -7.21
N LYS A 4 -16.11 21.62 -8.51
CA LYS A 4 -17.19 22.38 -9.15
C LYS A 4 -18.44 21.51 -9.31
N ALA A 5 -18.29 20.28 -9.81
CA ALA A 5 -19.39 19.32 -9.98
C ALA A 5 -20.01 18.90 -8.63
N LEU A 6 -19.18 18.79 -7.58
CA LEU A 6 -19.65 18.51 -6.22
C LEU A 6 -20.56 19.63 -5.69
N LEU A 7 -20.11 20.89 -5.81
CA LEU A 7 -20.89 22.05 -5.34
C LEU A 7 -22.14 22.30 -6.19
N ALA A 8 -22.10 21.97 -7.49
CA ALA A 8 -23.25 22.06 -8.39
C ALA A 8 -24.28 20.94 -8.18
N GLY A 9 -24.01 19.96 -7.30
CA GLY A 9 -24.90 18.82 -7.08
C GLY A 9 -24.95 17.83 -8.24
N GLU A 10 -23.97 17.87 -9.14
CA GLU A 10 -23.89 17.02 -10.34
C GLU A 10 -23.31 15.63 -10.03
N MET A 11 -22.69 15.47 -8.86
CA MET A 11 -22.14 14.19 -8.43
C MET A 11 -23.21 13.34 -7.71
N PRO A 12 -23.32 12.03 -8.03
CA PRO A 12 -24.22 11.15 -7.30
C PRO A 12 -23.73 10.92 -5.87
N PHE A 13 -24.65 10.55 -4.97
CA PHE A 13 -24.27 10.02 -3.66
C PHE A 13 -23.56 8.68 -3.85
N THR A 14 -22.38 8.54 -3.24
CA THR A 14 -21.59 7.31 -3.32
C THR A 14 -21.19 6.84 -1.93
N MET A 15 -21.03 5.52 -1.80
CA MET A 15 -20.26 4.91 -0.72
C MET A 15 -19.01 4.30 -1.35
N GLY A 16 -17.85 4.73 -0.88
CA GLY A 16 -16.55 4.28 -1.40
C GLY A 16 -15.71 3.61 -0.33
N GLY A 17 -14.65 2.95 -0.77
CA GLY A 17 -13.64 2.34 0.09
C GLY A 17 -12.35 2.06 -0.67
N GLY A 18 -11.30 1.70 0.07
CA GLY A 18 -10.03 1.29 -0.49
C GLY A 18 -9.47 0.10 0.28
N VAL A 19 -8.99 -0.91 -0.45
CA VAL A 19 -8.30 -2.07 0.11
C VAL A 19 -6.85 -2.00 -0.33
N GLY A 20 -5.93 -1.98 0.64
CA GLY A 20 -4.50 -1.90 0.36
C GLY A 20 -3.98 -3.20 -0.26
N GLN A 21 -3.71 -3.21 -1.56
CA GLN A 21 -3.28 -4.39 -2.30
C GLN A 21 -2.07 -5.08 -1.65
N SER A 22 -0.97 -4.37 -1.45
CA SER A 22 0.26 -4.95 -0.89
C SER A 22 0.07 -5.40 0.56
N ARG A 23 -0.77 -4.71 1.33
CA ARG A 23 -1.11 -5.11 2.71
C ARG A 23 -1.94 -6.41 2.72
N LEU A 24 -2.88 -6.55 1.78
CA LEU A 24 -3.64 -7.78 1.61
C LEU A 24 -2.73 -8.94 1.18
N CYS A 25 -1.86 -8.72 0.19
CA CYS A 25 -0.89 -9.73 -0.24
C CYS A 25 0.04 -10.16 0.90
N MET A 26 0.62 -9.20 1.63
CA MET A 26 1.50 -9.46 2.78
C MET A 26 0.80 -10.33 3.84
N LEU A 27 -0.47 -10.02 4.17
CA LEU A 27 -1.26 -10.81 5.11
C LEU A 27 -1.54 -12.23 4.61
N LEU A 28 -1.99 -12.37 3.36
CA LEU A 28 -2.40 -13.67 2.79
C LEU A 28 -1.22 -14.62 2.55
N ILE A 29 -0.05 -14.08 2.20
CA ILE A 29 1.17 -14.85 1.94
C ILE A 29 1.94 -15.09 3.26
N GLY A 30 1.67 -14.32 4.31
CA GLY A 30 2.38 -14.41 5.59
C GLY A 30 3.78 -13.78 5.53
N CYS A 31 3.96 -12.74 4.72
CA CYS A 31 5.20 -12.00 4.62
C CYS A 31 5.51 -11.26 5.92
N ALA A 32 6.78 -11.20 6.29
CA ALA A 32 7.28 -10.46 7.44
C ALA A 32 7.38 -8.95 7.17
N HIS A 33 7.54 -8.53 5.91
CA HIS A 33 7.66 -7.14 5.51
C HIS A 33 6.92 -6.86 4.19
N ILE A 34 6.31 -5.67 4.07
CA ILE A 34 5.53 -5.30 2.87
C ILE A 34 6.40 -5.20 1.61
N GLY A 35 7.70 -4.94 1.79
CA GLY A 35 8.68 -4.90 0.70
C GLY A 35 8.91 -6.26 0.02
N GLU A 36 8.46 -7.37 0.60
CA GLU A 36 8.50 -8.69 -0.05
C GLU A 36 7.49 -8.81 -1.21
N VAL A 37 6.47 -7.95 -1.23
CA VAL A 37 5.37 -7.98 -2.23
C VAL A 37 5.20 -6.66 -2.98
N GLN A 38 6.01 -5.65 -2.64
CA GLN A 38 5.94 -4.32 -3.24
C GLN A 38 7.34 -3.72 -3.36
N SER A 39 7.77 -3.40 -4.57
CA SER A 39 9.00 -2.62 -4.78
C SER A 39 8.84 -1.22 -4.21
N GLY A 40 9.83 -0.79 -3.44
CA GLY A 40 9.81 0.48 -2.74
C GLY A 40 11.21 0.88 -2.28
N ILE A 41 11.32 2.08 -1.73
CA ILE A 41 12.57 2.59 -1.17
C ILE A 41 12.49 2.44 0.34
N TRP A 42 13.57 1.93 0.91
CA TRP A 42 13.75 1.73 2.34
C TRP A 42 15.09 2.31 2.76
N ASP A 43 15.17 2.81 3.99
CA ASP A 43 16.44 3.28 4.55
C ASP A 43 17.41 2.10 4.77
N GLU A 44 18.70 2.43 4.92
CA GLU A 44 19.76 1.42 5.07
C GLU A 44 19.58 0.53 6.30
N GLU A 45 19.05 1.06 7.41
CA GLU A 45 18.79 0.28 8.62
C GLU A 45 17.75 -0.81 8.33
N THR A 46 16.65 -0.45 7.68
CA THR A 46 15.59 -1.38 7.27
C THR A 46 16.10 -2.44 6.31
N VAL A 47 16.88 -2.06 5.28
CA VAL A 47 17.46 -3.00 4.32
C VAL A 47 18.38 -4.00 5.03
N ASN A 48 19.27 -3.51 5.90
CA ASN A 48 20.20 -4.36 6.64
C ASN A 48 19.49 -5.29 7.62
N LEU A 49 18.45 -4.82 8.32
CA LEU A 49 17.65 -5.63 9.23
C LEU A 49 16.91 -6.75 8.49
N CYS A 50 16.25 -6.43 7.37
CA CYS A 50 15.52 -7.42 6.56
C CYS A 50 16.48 -8.48 6.01
N LYS A 51 17.61 -8.04 5.43
CA LYS A 51 18.65 -8.93 4.93
C LYS A 51 19.21 -9.83 6.03
N GLY A 52 19.48 -9.28 7.22
CA GLY A 52 19.98 -10.03 8.38
C GLY A 52 18.99 -11.07 8.93
N ARG A 53 17.70 -10.94 8.62
CA ARG A 53 16.63 -11.87 9.01
C ARG A 53 16.15 -12.78 7.87
N GLY A 54 16.82 -12.75 6.72
CA GLY A 54 16.42 -13.54 5.54
C GLY A 54 15.15 -13.04 4.84
N VAL A 55 14.72 -11.81 5.11
CA VAL A 55 13.56 -11.17 4.47
C VAL A 55 14.02 -10.50 3.18
N HIS A 56 13.45 -10.90 2.04
CA HIS A 56 13.83 -10.40 0.72
C HIS A 56 12.99 -9.19 0.31
N LEU A 57 13.61 -8.02 0.14
CA LEU A 57 12.94 -6.81 -0.36
C LEU A 57 13.05 -6.72 -1.90
N LEU A 58 11.94 -6.38 -2.56
CA LEU A 58 11.83 -6.12 -4.02
C LEU A 58 12.16 -4.68 -4.43
#